data_AF-A0A7C7WJW9-F1
#
_entry.id   AF-A0A7C7WJW9-F1
#
_cell.length_a   1.000
_cell.length_b   1.000
_cell.length_c   1.000
_cell.angle_alpha   90.00
_cell.angle_beta   90.00
_cell.angle_gamma   90.00
#
_symmetry.space_group_name_H-M   'P 1'
#
loop_
_entity.id
_entity.type
_entity.pdbx_description
1 polymer ?
#
loop_
_entity_poly.entity_id
_entity_poly.type
_entity_poly.pdbx_seq_one_letter_code
_entity_poly.pdbx_strand_id
1 'polypeptide(L)' 'MKLPRVNPVGLVEHPDDYAVTARVYSRGLRIGAAIVLGTFVTVSLTTTIISLGAYCLTSGTGPIGLLF' A
#
# COMPACT_ATOMS: atom_id res chain seq x y z
N MET A 1 -23.59 29.70 15.63
CA MET A 1 -23.14 28.55 14.81
C MET A 1 -22.00 29.00 13.92
N LYS A 2 -20.82 28.38 14.01
CA LYS A 2 -19.65 28.73 13.21
C LYS A 2 -19.68 27.91 11.91
N LEU A 3 -19.64 28.58 10.75
CA LEU A 3 -19.71 27.88 9.46
C LEU A 3 -18.37 27.20 9.14
N PRO A 4 -18.37 26.01 8.51
CA PRO A 4 -17.16 25.39 7.98
C PRO A 4 -16.44 26.35 7.02
N ARG A 5 -15.14 26.54 7.20
CA ARG A 5 -14.32 27.40 6.33
C ARG A 5 -13.44 26.53 5.44
N VAL A 6 -13.25 26.97 4.19
CA VAL A 6 -12.29 26.34 3.28
C VAL A 6 -10.96 27.04 3.46
N ASN A 7 -9.95 26.29 3.88
CA ASN A 7 -8.57 26.76 4.01
C ASN A 7 -7.96 26.97 2.59
N PRO A 8 -7.02 27.90 2.36
CA PRO A 8 -6.32 28.09 1.08
C PRO A 8 -5.74 26.83 0.41
N VAL A 9 -5.54 25.74 1.14
CA VAL A 9 -5.16 24.43 0.58
C VAL A 9 -6.35 23.60 0.06
N GLY A 10 -7.56 24.17 0.02
CA GLY A 10 -8.78 23.53 -0.45
C GLY A 10 -9.40 22.54 0.54
N LEU A 11 -8.86 22.45 1.76
CA LEU A 11 -9.40 21.58 2.81
C LEU A 11 -10.52 22.29 3.58
N VAL A 12 -11.62 21.57 3.83
CA VAL A 12 -12.74 22.06 4.65
C VAL A 12 -12.38 21.88 6.12
N GLU A 13 -12.10 22.99 6.79
CA GLU A 13 -11.86 23.04 8.23
C GLU A 13 -13.20 22.97 8.97
N HIS A 14 -13.36 21.90 9.76
CA HIS A 14 -14.54 21.70 10.59
C HIS A 14 -14.26 22.28 11.99
N PRO A 15 -15.14 23.15 12.54
CA PRO A 15 -15.00 23.69 13.89
C PRO A 15 -14.96 22.58 14.95
N ASP A 16 -14.31 22.79 16.10
CA ASP A 16 -14.20 21.78 17.18
C ASP A 16 -15.56 21.28 17.71
N ASP A 17 -16.60 22.12 17.63
CA ASP A 17 -17.99 21.76 18.00
C ASP A 17 -18.74 20.96 16.92
N TYR A 18 -18.14 20.70 15.75
CA TYR A 18 -18.73 19.86 14.72
C TYR A 18 -18.46 18.38 15.02
N ALA A 19 -19.52 17.60 15.23
CA ALA A 19 -19.41 16.15 15.30
C ALA A 19 -18.90 15.61 13.95
N VAL A 20 -17.59 15.33 13.87
CA VAL A 20 -16.98 14.66 12.73
C VAL A 20 -17.54 13.25 12.66
N THR A 21 -18.54 13.06 11.82
CA THR A 21 -19.06 11.71 11.54
C THR A 21 -17.95 10.97 10.80
N ALA A 22 -17.30 10.01 11.47
CA ALA A 22 -16.27 9.18 10.86
C ALA A 22 -16.82 8.61 9.55
N ARG A 23 -16.13 8.84 8.43
CA ARG A 23 -16.59 8.41 7.11
C ARG A 23 -16.74 6.89 7.11
N VAL A 24 -17.98 6.41 7.24
CA VAL A 24 -18.28 4.98 7.31
C VAL A 24 -18.16 4.42 5.90
N TYR A 25 -16.98 3.91 5.57
CA TYR A 25 -16.78 3.21 4.30
C TYR A 25 -17.61 1.93 4.29
N SER A 26 -18.33 1.70 3.18
CA SER A 26 -19.14 0.50 3.00
C SER A 26 -18.27 -0.75 3.12
N ARG A 27 -18.80 -1.82 3.75
CA ARG A 27 -18.06 -3.08 3.93
C ARG A 27 -17.53 -3.63 2.59
N GLY A 28 -18.28 -3.46 1.51
CA GLY A 28 -17.86 -3.84 0.16
C GLY A 28 -16.59 -3.14 -0.32
N LEU A 29 -16.46 -1.83 -0.06
CA LEU A 29 -15.25 -1.07 -0.43
C LEU A 29 -14.02 -1.55 0.34
N ARG A 30 -14.19 -1.86 1.64
CA ARG A 30 -13.11 -2.39 2.47
C ARG A 30 -12.64 -3.77 1.99
N ILE A 31 -13.58 -4.64 1.62
CA ILE A 31 -13.27 -5.97 1.09
C ILE A 31 -12.56 -5.83 -0.26
N GLY A 32 -13.06 -4.99 -1.16
CA GLY A 32 -12.42 -4.72 -2.45
C GLY A 32 -10.98 -4.22 -2.28
N ALA A 33 -10.77 -3.24 -1.39
CA ALA A 33 -9.43 -2.74 -1.08
C ALA A 33 -8.51 -3.82 -0.51
N ALA A 34 -9.01 -4.68 0.39
CA ALA A 34 -8.24 -5.78 0.95
C ALA A 34 -7.83 -6.82 -0.11
N ILE A 35 -8.71 -7.14 -1.07
CA ILE A 35 -8.41 -8.06 -2.16
C ILE A 35 -7.31 -7.50 -3.07
N VAL A 36 -7.42 -6.22 -3.44
CA VAL A 36 -6.40 -5.55 -4.28
C VAL A 36 -5.05 -5.51 -3.56
N LEU A 37 -5.05 -5.19 -2.27
CA LEU A 37 -3.82 -5.11 -1.49
C LEU A 37 -3.20 -6.50 -1.30
N GLY A 38 -4.02 -7.52 -1.01
CA GLY A 38 -3.57 -8.91 -0.91
C GLY A 38 -2.95 -9.42 -2.21
N THR A 39 -3.64 -9.25 -3.33
CA THR A 39 -3.13 -9.66 -4.65
C THR A 39 -1.82 -8.98 -5.02
N PHE A 40 -1.71 -7.66 -4.80
CA PHE A 40 -0.48 -6.92 -5.03
C PHE A 40 0.70 -7.46 -4.21
N VAL A 41 0.47 -7.70 -2.91
CA VAL A 41 1.49 -8.24 -2.00
C VAL A 41 1.90 -9.64 -2.44
N THR A 42 0.94 -10.52 -2.75
CA THR A 42 1.22 -11.89 -3.22
C THR A 42 2.05 -11.88 -4.49
N VAL A 43 1.64 -11.12 -5.52
CA VAL A 43 2.39 -11.04 -6.79
C VAL A 43 3.80 -10.49 -6.56
N SER A 44 3.95 -9.46 -5.73
CA SER A 44 5.25 -8.88 -5.41
C SER A 44 6.17 -9.88 -4.71
N LEU A 45 5.66 -10.60 -3.71
CA LEU A 45 6.40 -11.67 -3.02
C LEU A 45 6.78 -12.81 -3.98
N THR A 46 5.83 -13.30 -4.77
CA THR A 46 6.09 -14.38 -5.73
C THR A 46 7.15 -13.97 -6.74
N THR A 47 7.08 -12.75 -7.28
CA THR A 47 8.08 -12.23 -8.22
C THR A 47 9.44 -12.07 -7.55
N THR A 48 9.46 -11.61 -6.29
CA THR A 48 10.70 -11.47 -5.51
C THR A 48 11.34 -12.83 -5.24
N ILE A 49 10.55 -13.84 -4.86
CA ILE A 49 11.01 -15.21 -4.63
C ILE A 49 11.48 -15.86 -5.93
N ILE A 50 10.77 -15.66 -7.04
CA ILE A 50 11.19 -16.18 -8.35
C ILE A 50 12.48 -15.50 -8.79
N SER A 51 12.60 -14.18 -8.62
CA SER A 51 13.81 -13.45 -8.98
C SER A 51 14.99 -13.91 -8.11
N LEU A 52 14.84 -13.91 -6.79
CA LEU A 52 15.87 -14.43 -5.87
C LEU A 52 16.18 -15.91 -6.10
N GLY A 53 15.17 -16.73 -6.37
CA GLY A 53 15.33 -18.15 -6.66
C GLY A 53 16.05 -18.38 -7.98
N ALA A 54 15.71 -17.63 -9.03
CA ALA A 54 16.41 -17.65 -10.30
C ALA A 54 17.85 -17.16 -10.13
N TYR A 55 18.08 -16.10 -9.35
CA TYR A 55 19.43 -15.68 -8.98
C TYR A 55 20.16 -16.77 -8.22
N CYS A 56 19.63 -17.36 -7.14
CA CYS A 56 20.32 -18.36 -6.34
C CYS A 56 20.54 -19.69 -7.08
N LEU A 57 19.59 -20.13 -7.92
CA LEU A 57 19.67 -21.38 -8.69
C LEU A 57 20.55 -21.22 -9.95
N THR A 58 20.52 -20.05 -10.60
CA THR A 58 21.43 -19.73 -11.72
C THR A 58 22.83 -19.40 -11.21
N SER A 59 22.93 -18.81 -10.01
CA SER A 59 24.20 -18.53 -9.30
C SER A 59 24.80 -19.76 -8.62
N GLY A 60 24.42 -20.97 -9.02
CA GLY A 60 25.35 -22.12 -8.94
C GLY A 60 26.68 -21.85 -9.67
N THR A 61 26.75 -20.77 -10.45
CA THR A 61 27.96 -20.14 -10.98
C THR A 61 27.96 -18.60 -10.82
N GLY A 62 27.53 -18.09 -9.65
CA GLY A 62 27.73 -16.67 -9.27
C GLY A 62 29.20 -16.37 -8.95
N PRO A 63 29.64 -15.09 -8.89
CA PRO A 63 31.02 -14.60 -9.11
C PRO A 63 32.07 -14.98 -8.05
N ILE A 64 31.84 -16.02 -7.26
CA ILE A 64 32.80 -16.61 -6.34
C ILE A 64 33.81 -17.51 -7.09
N GLY A 65 33.52 -17.91 -8.33
CA GLY A 65 34.42 -18.67 -9.21
C GLY A 65 35.48 -17.85 -9.95
N LEU A 66 35.55 -16.53 -9.76
CA LEU A 66 36.58 -15.64 -10.34
C LEU A 66 37.69 -15.27 -9.33
N LEU A 67 37.71 -15.90 -8.15
CA LEU A 67 38.69 -15.66 -7.08
C LEU A 67 39.58 -16.87 -6.76
N PHE A 68 39.67 -17.85 -7.66
CA PHE A 68 40.66 -18.92 -7.63
C PHE A 68 41.33 -19.10 -8.98
#